data_AF-A0A7Y0HQ50-F1
#
_entry.id   AF-A0A7Y0HQ50-F1
#
_cell.length_a   1.000
_cell.length_b   1.000
_cell.length_c   1.000
_cell.angle_alpha   90.00
_cell.angle_beta   90.00
_cell.angle_gamma   90.00
#
_symmetry.space_group_name_H-M   'P 1'
#
loop_
_entity.id
_entity.type
_entity.pdbx_description
1 polymer ?
#
loop_
_entity_poly.entity_id
_entity_poly.type
_entity_poly.pdbx_seq_one_letter_code
_entity_poly.pdbx_strand_id
1 'polypeptide(L)'
;MKKQQKQELKESLKAIEEVLNRHEQYEIDNGDYYDYALLLHKDTILFDISVEDEDLQSYEIEITDVNKSDVKSICKLLINYIYENEINPRQSYVKNANNFRKRKIKSLCLWSERFDETKVEKINKELIEHYQKVKEYENKISKYKNYISDIYSVLWILCKNWKAEDIKDYCIERFKHFNVQDVEVFIEDNRVTAIYIGNSRRYKLSDDIDSFSKNDDVFRELFSKVKTIQELEEAAC
;
A
#
# COMPACT_ATOMS: atom_id res chain seq x y z
N MET A 1 15.32 22.15 4.86
CA MET A 1 16.02 21.19 3.97
C MET A 1 17.22 21.83 3.25
N LYS A 2 18.29 21.09 2.86
CA LYS A 2 19.44 21.66 2.12
C LYS A 2 19.04 21.98 0.66
N LYS A 3 19.68 22.99 0.04
CA LYS A 3 19.37 23.42 -1.35
C LYS A 3 19.47 22.28 -2.37
N GLN A 4 20.50 21.45 -2.27
CA GLN A 4 20.73 20.31 -3.17
C GLN A 4 19.63 19.23 -3.02
N GLN A 5 19.30 18.85 -1.79
CA GLN A 5 18.22 17.89 -1.50
C GLN A 5 16.86 18.38 -2.02
N LYS A 6 16.60 19.69 -1.97
CA LYS A 6 15.38 20.30 -2.54
C LYS A 6 15.33 20.23 -4.06
N GLN A 7 16.48 20.28 -4.73
CA GLN A 7 16.57 20.14 -6.17
C GLN A 7 16.34 18.67 -6.58
N GLU A 8 17.00 17.72 -5.93
CA GLU A 8 16.82 16.28 -6.15
C GLU A 8 15.35 15.87 -5.93
N LEU A 9 14.72 16.38 -4.87
CA LEU A 9 13.30 16.12 -4.62
C LEU A 9 12.41 16.61 -5.76
N LYS A 10 12.62 17.84 -6.25
CA LYS A 10 11.84 18.38 -7.38
C LYS A 10 12.01 17.56 -8.66
N GLU A 11 13.23 17.07 -8.91
CA GLU A 11 13.51 16.22 -10.07
C GLU A 11 12.77 14.87 -9.95
N SER A 12 12.78 14.25 -8.78
CA SER A 12 12.01 13.03 -8.51
C SER A 12 10.50 13.24 -8.64
N LEU A 13 9.95 14.33 -8.09
CA LEU A 13 8.51 14.66 -8.21
C LEU A 13 8.11 14.82 -9.67
N LYS A 14 8.91 15.54 -10.46
CA LYS A 14 8.66 15.71 -11.90
C LYS A 14 8.71 14.38 -12.65
N ALA A 15 9.67 13.51 -12.35
CA ALA A 15 9.77 12.20 -12.98
C ALA A 15 8.56 11.30 -12.67
N ILE A 16 8.05 11.36 -11.43
CA ILE A 16 6.83 10.66 -11.02
C ILE A 16 5.63 11.18 -11.82
N GLU A 17 5.44 12.49 -11.86
CA GLU A 17 4.35 13.15 -12.59
C GLU A 17 4.37 12.82 -14.09
N GLU A 18 5.56 12.82 -14.71
CA GLU A 18 5.75 12.45 -16.11
C GLU A 18 5.40 10.99 -16.44
N VAL A 19 5.31 10.10 -15.44
CA VAL A 19 4.88 8.71 -15.63
C VAL A 19 3.39 8.56 -15.34
N LEU A 20 2.90 9.18 -14.26
CA LEU A 20 1.48 9.15 -13.90
C LEU A 20 0.57 9.74 -14.98
N ASN A 21 1.03 10.81 -15.65
CA ASN A 21 0.27 11.48 -16.71
C ASN A 21 0.52 10.90 -18.11
N ARG A 22 1.06 9.67 -18.22
CA ARG A 22 1.15 8.96 -19.50
C ARG A 22 -0.14 8.20 -19.73
N HIS A 23 -1.09 8.88 -20.35
CA HIS A 23 -2.36 8.28 -20.71
C HIS A 23 -2.31 7.71 -22.12
N GLU A 24 -2.83 6.49 -22.28
CA GLU A 24 -3.06 5.93 -23.60
C GLU A 24 -4.29 6.58 -24.24
N GLN A 25 -4.34 6.61 -25.59
CA GLN A 25 -5.43 7.27 -26.30
C GLN A 25 -6.81 6.72 -25.92
N TYR A 26 -6.91 5.42 -25.65
CA TYR A 26 -8.17 4.81 -25.24
C TYR A 26 -8.64 5.27 -23.85
N GLU A 27 -7.72 5.66 -22.95
CA GLU A 27 -8.05 6.17 -21.62
C GLU A 27 -8.62 7.58 -21.76
N ILE A 28 -8.00 8.38 -22.62
CA ILE A 28 -8.45 9.73 -22.96
C ILE A 28 -9.84 9.67 -23.62
N ASP A 29 -10.00 8.83 -24.64
CA ASP A 29 -11.25 8.72 -25.41
C ASP A 29 -12.44 8.26 -24.56
N ASN A 30 -12.20 7.47 -23.50
CA ASN A 30 -13.23 6.98 -22.59
C ASN A 30 -13.42 7.86 -21.33
N GLY A 31 -12.57 8.87 -21.12
CA GLY A 31 -12.56 9.67 -19.89
C GLY A 31 -12.15 8.87 -18.64
N ASP A 32 -11.43 7.76 -18.83
CA ASP A 32 -11.00 6.83 -17.78
C ASP A 32 -9.57 7.12 -17.32
N TYR A 33 -9.23 8.39 -17.11
CA TYR A 33 -7.92 8.82 -16.62
C TYR A 33 -8.00 9.83 -15.48
N TYR A 34 -6.87 10.00 -14.81
CA TYR A 34 -6.67 10.98 -13.75
C TYR A 34 -5.46 11.82 -14.11
N ASP A 35 -5.60 13.14 -14.01
CA ASP A 35 -4.47 14.05 -14.06
C ASP A 35 -3.86 14.19 -12.67
N TYR A 36 -2.55 14.04 -12.60
CA TYR A 36 -1.78 14.08 -11.37
C TYR A 36 -0.86 15.31 -11.36
N ALA A 37 -0.78 16.01 -10.24
CA ALA A 37 0.21 17.06 -10.02
C ALA A 37 0.94 16.84 -8.70
N LEU A 38 2.28 16.88 -8.74
CA LEU A 38 3.12 16.72 -7.55
C LEU A 38 3.89 18.00 -7.27
N LEU A 39 3.46 18.75 -6.26
CA LEU A 39 4.00 20.06 -5.94
C LEU A 39 4.75 20.05 -4.61
N LEU A 40 5.92 20.68 -4.59
CA LEU A 40 6.67 20.90 -3.36
C LEU A 40 6.24 22.22 -2.71
N HIS A 41 5.43 22.15 -1.65
CA HIS A 41 5.03 23.32 -0.87
C HIS A 41 5.86 23.41 0.42
N LYS A 42 6.75 24.39 0.53
CA LYS A 42 7.72 24.52 1.64
C LYS A 42 8.59 23.26 1.80
N ASP A 43 8.25 22.41 2.78
CA ASP A 43 8.87 21.13 3.13
C ASP A 43 7.79 20.01 3.18
N THR A 44 6.70 20.15 2.42
CA THR A 44 5.64 19.14 2.26
C THR A 44 5.37 18.87 0.77
N ILE A 45 4.97 17.64 0.47
CA ILE A 45 4.55 17.26 -0.89
C ILE A 45 3.03 17.36 -0.93
N LEU A 46 2.52 18.13 -1.88
CA LEU A 46 1.12 18.14 -2.26
C LEU A 46 0.95 17.21 -3.45
N PHE A 47 0.06 16.25 -3.31
CA PHE A 47 -0.33 15.35 -4.36
C PHE A 47 -1.78 15.64 -4.73
N ASP A 48 -1.96 16.29 -5.86
CA ASP A 48 -3.26 16.70 -6.39
C ASP A 48 -3.68 15.73 -7.49
N ILE A 49 -4.95 15.34 -7.47
CA ILE A 49 -5.56 14.46 -8.47
C ILE A 49 -6.80 15.17 -9.01
N SER A 50 -6.89 15.35 -10.32
CA SER A 50 -8.05 15.90 -11.02
C SER A 50 -8.61 14.93 -12.05
N VAL A 51 -9.90 15.06 -12.33
CA VAL A 51 -10.62 14.32 -13.38
C VAL A 51 -11.24 15.36 -14.30
N GLU A 52 -11.00 15.26 -15.60
CA GLU A 52 -11.66 16.11 -16.60
C GLU A 52 -13.17 15.74 -16.65
N ASP A 53 -14.05 16.73 -16.72
CA ASP A 53 -15.52 16.60 -16.87
C ASP A 53 -16.42 16.15 -15.68
N GLU A 54 -15.91 16.03 -14.44
CA GLU A 54 -16.74 16.05 -13.22
C GLU A 54 -16.39 17.28 -12.37
N ASP A 55 -17.34 17.81 -11.57
CA ASP A 55 -17.10 18.88 -10.59
C ASP A 55 -15.73 18.66 -9.94
N LEU A 56 -14.82 19.62 -10.14
CA LEU A 56 -13.37 19.52 -9.88
C LEU A 56 -13.10 18.89 -8.50
N GLN A 57 -12.99 17.57 -8.44
CA GLN A 57 -12.62 16.85 -7.22
C GLN A 57 -11.11 16.84 -7.16
N SER A 58 -10.53 17.96 -6.75
CA SER A 58 -9.14 17.99 -6.34
C SER A 58 -9.02 17.24 -5.02
N TYR A 59 -8.27 16.15 -5.03
CA TYR A 59 -7.82 15.49 -3.82
C TYR A 59 -6.43 16.00 -3.49
N GLU A 60 -6.31 16.89 -2.51
CA GLU A 60 -5.02 17.35 -2.01
C GLU A 60 -4.56 16.41 -0.88
N ILE A 61 -3.48 15.68 -1.13
CA ILE A 61 -2.83 14.84 -0.13
C ILE A 61 -1.53 15.52 0.30
N GLU A 62 -1.50 16.05 1.53
CA GLU A 62 -0.30 16.63 2.12
C GLU A 62 0.54 15.55 2.82
N ILE A 63 1.79 15.38 2.38
CA ILE A 63 2.76 14.48 3.01
C ILE A 63 3.83 15.27 3.74
N THR A 64 3.98 14.98 5.04
CA THR A 64 4.86 15.72 5.98
C THR A 64 6.22 15.08 6.25
N ASP A 65 6.68 14.14 5.42
CA ASP A 65 7.99 13.49 5.56
C ASP A 65 8.84 13.56 4.27
N VAL A 66 9.45 14.72 4.03
CA VAL A 66 10.31 15.00 2.86
C VAL A 66 11.78 14.60 3.05
N ASN A 67 12.12 13.86 4.11
CA ASN A 67 13.51 13.47 4.34
C ASN A 67 14.05 12.50 3.27
N LYS A 68 13.17 11.97 2.42
CA LYS A 68 13.52 11.08 1.32
C LYS A 68 13.29 11.79 -0.02
N SER A 69 14.35 11.93 -0.81
CA SER A 69 14.33 12.64 -2.10
C SER A 69 14.21 11.71 -3.31
N ASP A 70 14.35 10.40 -3.14
CA ASP A 70 14.30 9.44 -4.24
C ASP A 70 12.87 8.99 -4.59
N VAL A 71 12.66 8.63 -5.86
CA VAL A 71 11.37 8.20 -6.42
C VAL A 71 10.75 7.06 -5.62
N LYS A 72 11.54 6.01 -5.31
CA LYS A 72 11.05 4.81 -4.60
C LYS A 72 10.45 5.19 -3.25
N SER A 73 11.17 6.01 -2.50
CA SER A 73 10.74 6.49 -1.20
C SER A 73 9.49 7.37 -1.26
N ILE A 74 9.42 8.29 -2.22
CA ILE A 74 8.26 9.19 -2.39
C ILE A 74 7.00 8.38 -2.73
N CYS A 75 7.09 7.46 -3.70
CA CYS A 75 5.97 6.58 -4.07
C CYS A 75 5.49 5.75 -2.87
N LYS A 76 6.41 5.20 -2.06
CA LYS A 76 6.03 4.48 -0.84
C LYS A 76 5.34 5.36 0.20
N LEU A 77 5.82 6.59 0.37
CA LEU A 77 5.19 7.56 1.28
C LEU A 77 3.75 7.86 0.83
N LEU A 78 3.53 8.10 -0.46
CA LEU A 78 2.20 8.29 -1.04
C LEU A 78 1.28 7.08 -0.81
N ILE A 79 1.75 5.88 -1.14
CA ILE A 79 0.99 4.63 -0.96
C ILE A 79 0.61 4.44 0.51
N ASN A 80 1.57 4.58 1.43
CA ASN A 80 1.33 4.42 2.85
C ASN A 80 0.32 5.45 3.37
N TYR A 81 0.48 6.71 2.98
CA TYR A 81 -0.45 7.77 3.36
C TYR A 81 -1.89 7.45 2.91
N ILE A 82 -2.09 7.06 1.64
CA ILE A 82 -3.41 6.72 1.11
C ILE A 82 -4.00 5.52 1.87
N TYR A 83 -3.19 4.50 2.19
CA TYR A 83 -3.67 3.38 2.99
C TYR A 83 -4.09 3.81 4.40
N GLU A 84 -3.23 4.54 5.11
CA GLU A 84 -3.43 4.91 6.51
C GLU A 84 -4.58 5.89 6.70
N ASN A 85 -4.66 6.92 5.85
CA ASN A 85 -5.60 8.02 6.01
C ASN A 85 -6.88 7.82 5.20
N GLU A 86 -6.79 7.19 4.03
CA GLU A 86 -7.93 7.11 3.12
C GLU A 86 -8.62 5.74 3.12
N ILE A 87 -7.87 4.67 2.87
CA ILE A 87 -8.45 3.32 2.67
C ILE A 87 -8.80 2.65 3.99
N ASN A 88 -7.85 2.53 4.93
CA ASN A 88 -8.02 1.74 6.14
C ASN A 88 -9.19 2.22 7.02
N PRO A 89 -9.37 3.54 7.27
CA PRO A 89 -10.50 4.03 8.07
C PRO A 89 -11.85 3.72 7.42
N ARG A 90 -11.98 3.96 6.10
CA ARG A 90 -13.20 3.68 5.33
C ARG A 90 -13.49 2.19 5.29
N GLN A 91 -12.48 1.36 5.07
CA GLN A 91 -12.63 -0.09 5.05
C GLN A 91 -13.05 -0.64 6.41
N SER A 92 -12.52 -0.08 7.50
CA SER A 92 -12.96 -0.40 8.86
C SER A 92 -14.45 -0.07 9.07
N TYR A 93 -14.90 1.11 8.60
CA TYR A 93 -16.31 1.49 8.65
C TYR A 93 -17.19 0.51 7.86
N VAL A 94 -16.83 0.19 6.61
CA VAL A 94 -17.57 -0.74 5.75
C VAL A 94 -17.66 -2.14 6.37
N LYS A 95 -16.55 -2.67 6.92
CA LYS A 95 -16.53 -3.98 7.61
C LYS A 95 -17.51 -4.03 8.79
N ASN A 96 -17.65 -2.92 9.52
CA ASN A 96 -18.53 -2.83 10.68
C ASN A 96 -20.02 -2.61 10.33
N ALA A 97 -20.35 -2.35 9.06
CA ALA A 97 -21.72 -2.07 8.61
C ALA A 97 -22.71 -3.20 8.92
N ASN A 98 -22.27 -4.46 8.78
CA ASN A 98 -23.11 -5.62 9.07
C ASN A 98 -23.56 -5.67 10.53
N ASN A 99 -22.64 -5.36 11.46
CA ASN A 99 -22.94 -5.35 12.89
C ASN A 99 -23.89 -4.19 13.24
N PHE A 100 -23.71 -3.03 12.63
CA PHE A 100 -24.64 -1.91 12.76
C PHE A 100 -26.05 -2.30 12.30
N ARG A 101 -26.20 -2.83 11.08
CA ARG A 101 -27.49 -3.27 10.51
C ARG A 101 -28.19 -4.29 11.41
N LYS A 102 -27.49 -5.33 11.86
CA LYS A 102 -28.05 -6.35 12.76
C LYS A 102 -28.60 -5.74 14.05
N ARG A 103 -27.90 -4.80 14.67
CA ARG A 103 -28.39 -4.12 15.89
C ARG A 103 -29.62 -3.28 15.61
N LYS A 104 -29.63 -2.52 14.52
CA LYS A 104 -30.76 -1.65 14.15
C LYS A 104 -32.01 -2.44 13.76
N ILE A 105 -31.88 -3.55 13.04
CA ILE A 105 -33.00 -4.45 12.73
C ILE A 105 -33.62 -4.99 14.02
N LYS A 106 -32.82 -5.43 15.00
CA LYS A 106 -33.34 -5.86 16.31
C LYS A 106 -34.10 -4.74 17.02
N SER A 107 -33.55 -3.53 17.04
CA SER A 107 -34.26 -2.36 17.59
C SER A 107 -35.55 -2.06 16.84
N LEU A 108 -35.55 -2.19 15.51
CA LEU A 108 -36.71 -1.94 14.66
C LEU A 108 -37.85 -2.92 15.00
N CYS A 109 -37.56 -4.22 15.08
CA CYS A 109 -38.55 -5.23 15.47
C CYS A 109 -39.16 -4.91 16.85
N LEU A 110 -38.32 -4.61 17.84
CA LEU A 110 -38.78 -4.29 19.20
C LEU A 110 -39.73 -3.09 19.24
N TRP A 111 -39.42 -2.01 18.53
CA TRP A 111 -40.25 -0.80 18.56
C TRP A 111 -41.49 -0.93 17.67
N SER A 112 -41.40 -1.73 16.60
CA SER A 112 -42.56 -2.09 15.79
C SER A 112 -43.58 -2.91 16.60
N GLU A 113 -43.14 -3.88 17.41
CA GLU A 113 -44.02 -4.65 18.31
C GLU A 113 -44.68 -3.78 19.38
N ARG A 114 -44.05 -2.66 19.74
CA ARG A 114 -44.55 -1.68 20.71
C ARG A 114 -45.43 -0.60 20.08
N PHE A 115 -45.64 -0.64 18.76
CA PHE A 115 -46.41 0.37 18.01
C PHE A 115 -45.88 1.81 18.20
N ASP A 116 -44.56 1.97 18.38
CA ASP A 116 -43.89 3.27 18.52
C ASP A 116 -43.35 3.73 17.15
N GLU A 117 -44.23 4.31 16.33
CA GLU A 117 -43.93 4.70 14.95
C GLU A 117 -42.79 5.73 14.86
N THR A 118 -42.72 6.68 15.80
CA THR A 118 -41.66 7.70 15.82
C THR A 118 -40.27 7.07 15.94
N LYS A 119 -40.12 6.04 16.78
CA LYS A 119 -38.84 5.33 16.89
C LYS A 119 -38.55 4.46 15.67
N VAL A 120 -39.56 3.85 15.07
CA VAL A 120 -39.42 3.06 13.85
C VAL A 120 -38.92 3.94 12.70
N GLU A 121 -39.51 5.10 12.48
CA GLU A 121 -39.10 6.07 11.45
C GLU A 121 -37.66 6.54 11.66
N LYS A 122 -37.29 6.86 12.90
CA LYS A 122 -35.91 7.26 13.23
C LYS A 122 -34.91 6.16 12.87
N ILE A 123 -35.19 4.91 13.21
CA ILE A 123 -34.31 3.78 12.90
C ILE A 123 -34.22 3.54 11.38
N ASN A 124 -35.33 3.68 10.66
CA ASN A 124 -35.35 3.57 9.20
C ASN A 124 -34.46 4.63 8.56
N LYS A 125 -34.56 5.89 9.01
CA LYS A 125 -33.69 6.98 8.53
C LYS A 125 -32.21 6.67 8.77
N GLU A 126 -31.85 6.24 9.98
CA GLU A 126 -30.48 5.86 10.31
C GLU A 126 -29.96 4.69 9.45
N LEU A 127 -30.81 3.71 9.12
CA LEU A 127 -30.46 2.59 8.24
C LEU A 127 -30.19 3.06 6.79
N ILE A 128 -31.01 3.97 6.27
CA ILE A 128 -30.86 4.53 4.92
C ILE A 128 -29.58 5.37 4.83
N GLU A 129 -29.38 6.30 5.76
CA GLU A 129 -28.18 7.15 5.82
C GLU A 129 -26.91 6.31 5.92
N HIS A 130 -26.92 5.28 6.78
CA HIS A 130 -25.80 4.38 6.91
C HIS A 130 -25.55 3.58 5.63
N TYR A 131 -26.59 3.11 4.94
CA TYR A 131 -26.42 2.40 3.66
C TYR A 131 -25.78 3.29 2.59
N GLN A 132 -26.28 4.51 2.43
CA GLN A 132 -25.72 5.49 1.48
C GLN A 132 -24.25 5.77 1.78
N LYS A 133 -23.90 6.02 3.04
CA LYS A 133 -22.52 6.26 3.47
C LYS A 133 -21.60 5.06 3.24
N VAL A 134 -22.10 3.83 3.43
CA VAL A 134 -21.33 2.61 3.10
C VAL A 134 -21.03 2.55 1.61
N LYS A 135 -22.02 2.82 0.76
CA LYS A 135 -21.84 2.82 -0.70
C LYS A 135 -20.86 3.89 -1.16
N GLU A 136 -20.97 5.09 -0.60
CA GLU A 136 -20.00 6.17 -0.82
C GLU A 136 -18.57 5.73 -0.46
N TYR A 137 -18.39 5.08 0.69
CA TYR A 137 -17.08 4.61 1.14
C TYR A 137 -16.55 3.46 0.30
N GLU A 138 -17.39 2.52 -0.13
CA GLU A 138 -17.00 1.46 -1.07
C GLU A 138 -16.48 2.05 -2.39
N ASN A 139 -17.18 3.04 -2.94
CA ASN A 139 -16.76 3.73 -4.17
C ASN A 139 -15.43 4.48 -3.96
N LYS A 140 -15.30 5.24 -2.86
CA LYS A 140 -14.05 5.96 -2.53
C LYS A 140 -12.87 5.00 -2.37
N ILE A 141 -13.04 3.87 -1.68
CA ILE A 141 -11.99 2.86 -1.55
C ILE A 141 -11.56 2.33 -2.92
N SER A 142 -12.50 2.11 -3.84
CA SER A 142 -12.18 1.68 -5.21
C SER A 142 -11.33 2.73 -5.92
N LYS A 143 -11.72 4.02 -5.86
CA LYS A 143 -10.95 5.12 -6.46
C LYS A 143 -9.53 5.21 -5.90
N TYR A 144 -9.36 5.18 -4.57
CA TYR A 144 -8.03 5.23 -3.94
C TYR A 144 -7.14 4.04 -4.31
N LYS A 145 -7.72 2.85 -4.57
CA LYS A 145 -6.95 1.69 -5.05
C LYS A 145 -6.45 1.88 -6.48
N ASN A 146 -7.16 2.61 -7.33
CA ASN A 146 -6.69 2.96 -8.66
C ASN A 146 -5.47 3.89 -8.55
N TYR A 147 -5.53 4.93 -7.71
CA TYR A 147 -4.37 5.82 -7.49
C TYR A 147 -3.14 5.05 -7.00
N ILE A 148 -3.32 4.08 -6.10
CA ILE A 148 -2.23 3.22 -5.64
C ILE A 148 -1.67 2.35 -6.78
N SER A 149 -2.54 1.83 -7.65
CA SER A 149 -2.12 1.09 -8.84
C SER A 149 -1.23 1.95 -9.74
N ASP A 150 -1.61 3.21 -9.96
CA ASP A 150 -0.85 4.15 -10.78
C ASP A 150 0.50 4.48 -10.12
N ILE A 151 0.54 4.69 -8.80
CA ILE A 151 1.82 4.88 -8.09
C ILE A 151 2.71 3.63 -8.15
N TYR A 152 2.14 2.42 -8.14
CA TYR A 152 2.92 1.20 -8.37
C TYR A 152 3.47 1.12 -9.80
N SER A 153 2.76 1.63 -10.81
CA SER A 153 3.25 1.67 -12.19
C SER A 153 4.52 2.53 -12.29
N VAL A 154 4.55 3.65 -11.57
CA VAL A 154 5.75 4.52 -11.45
C VAL A 154 6.93 3.74 -10.88
N LEU A 155 6.73 2.99 -9.80
CA LEU A 155 7.76 2.15 -9.20
C LEU A 155 8.30 1.11 -10.20
N TRP A 156 7.42 0.47 -10.96
CA TRP A 156 7.81 -0.49 -11.98
C TRP A 156 8.64 0.12 -13.11
N ILE A 157 8.30 1.34 -13.53
CA ILE A 157 8.95 2.02 -14.66
C ILE A 157 10.28 2.67 -14.24
N LEU A 158 10.29 3.40 -13.13
CA LEU A 158 11.44 4.24 -12.72
C LEU A 158 12.38 3.56 -11.73
N CYS A 159 11.92 2.56 -10.97
CA CYS A 159 12.72 1.90 -9.94
C CYS A 159 12.89 0.41 -10.25
N LYS A 160 13.75 0.08 -11.22
CA LYS A 160 14.03 -1.32 -11.56
C LYS A 160 14.41 -2.11 -10.31
N ASN A 161 13.85 -3.31 -10.18
CA ASN A 161 14.08 -4.23 -9.06
C ASN A 161 13.64 -3.71 -7.67
N TRP A 162 12.85 -2.62 -7.59
CA TRP A 162 12.41 -2.06 -6.30
C TRP A 162 11.76 -3.10 -5.38
N LYS A 163 10.99 -4.03 -5.96
CA LYS A 163 10.30 -5.10 -5.26
C LYS A 163 11.27 -6.13 -4.69
N ALA A 164 12.29 -6.50 -5.47
CA ALA A 164 13.34 -7.41 -5.03
C ALA A 164 14.17 -6.81 -3.90
N GLU A 165 14.49 -5.51 -4.00
CA GLU A 165 15.15 -4.76 -2.94
C GLU A 165 14.33 -4.72 -1.65
N ASP A 166 13.03 -4.48 -1.76
CA ASP A 166 12.14 -4.47 -0.59
C ASP A 166 12.08 -5.82 0.12
N ILE A 167 11.99 -6.90 -0.65
CA ILE A 167 11.97 -8.25 -0.08
C ILE A 167 13.33 -8.59 0.53
N LYS A 168 14.44 -8.21 -0.13
CA LYS A 168 15.80 -8.38 0.40
C LYS A 168 15.97 -7.65 1.73
N ASP A 169 15.62 -6.36 1.79
CA ASP A 169 15.75 -5.55 3.00
C ASP A 169 14.87 -6.11 4.13
N TYR A 170 13.64 -6.52 3.81
CA TYR A 170 12.75 -7.20 4.75
C TYR A 170 13.36 -8.50 5.30
N CYS A 171 13.91 -9.35 4.43
CA CYS A 171 14.55 -10.60 4.84
C CYS A 171 15.73 -10.32 5.78
N ILE A 172 16.58 -9.35 5.48
CA ILE A 172 17.72 -8.96 6.33
C ILE A 172 17.24 -8.56 7.73
N GLU A 173 16.21 -7.71 7.81
CA GLU A 173 15.64 -7.28 9.09
C GLU A 173 15.04 -8.45 9.89
N ARG A 174 14.32 -9.35 9.21
CA ARG A 174 13.69 -10.50 9.85
C ARG A 174 14.71 -11.55 10.31
N PHE A 175 15.73 -11.87 9.51
CA PHE A 175 16.81 -12.78 9.95
C PHE A 175 17.50 -12.25 11.21
N LYS A 176 17.81 -10.94 11.26
CA LYS A 176 18.34 -10.29 12.47
C LYS A 176 17.38 -10.41 13.66
N HIS A 177 16.09 -10.16 13.43
CA HIS A 177 15.07 -10.28 14.47
C HIS A 177 14.97 -11.69 15.07
N PHE A 178 15.15 -12.73 14.25
CA PHE A 178 15.20 -14.13 14.71
C PHE A 178 16.59 -14.59 15.16
N ASN A 179 17.53 -13.65 15.35
CA ASN A 179 18.90 -13.91 15.79
C ASN A 179 19.66 -14.92 14.91
N VAL A 180 19.37 -14.92 13.60
CA VAL A 180 20.12 -15.66 12.60
C VAL A 180 21.17 -14.70 12.03
N GLN A 181 22.41 -14.80 12.52
CA GLN A 181 23.46 -13.80 12.23
C GLN A 181 24.36 -14.19 11.05
N ASP A 182 24.50 -15.47 10.75
CA ASP A 182 25.39 -15.97 9.69
C ASP A 182 24.69 -16.07 8.33
N VAL A 183 23.81 -15.10 8.02
CA VAL A 183 23.07 -15.06 6.75
C VAL A 183 23.30 -13.73 6.04
N GLU A 184 23.85 -13.82 4.84
CA GLU A 184 23.94 -12.71 3.90
C GLU A 184 22.80 -12.81 2.89
N VAL A 185 22.10 -11.70 2.62
CA VAL A 185 20.98 -11.67 1.66
C VAL A 185 21.28 -10.68 0.54
N PHE A 186 21.14 -11.11 -0.70
CA PHE A 186 21.35 -10.29 -1.89
C PHE A 186 20.36 -10.66 -3.00
N ILE A 187 20.37 -9.86 -4.07
CA ILE A 187 19.53 -10.08 -5.26
C ILE A 187 20.43 -10.60 -6.37
N GLU A 188 19.98 -11.66 -7.03
CA GLU A 188 20.60 -12.20 -8.23
C GLU A 188 19.49 -12.40 -9.26
N ASP A 189 19.53 -11.63 -10.35
CA ASP A 189 18.44 -11.54 -11.33
C ASP A 189 17.07 -11.22 -10.67
N ASN A 190 16.08 -12.10 -10.84
CA ASN A 190 14.75 -11.98 -10.21
C ASN A 190 14.62 -12.83 -8.94
N ARG A 191 15.73 -13.13 -8.25
CA ARG A 191 15.73 -13.96 -7.05
C ARG A 191 16.27 -13.22 -5.83
N VAL A 192 15.64 -13.44 -4.68
CA VAL A 192 16.30 -13.16 -3.39
C VAL A 192 17.09 -14.39 -3.01
N THR A 193 18.39 -14.20 -2.78
CA THR A 193 19.30 -15.26 -2.36
C THR A 193 19.81 -14.99 -0.96
N ALA A 194 19.69 -15.99 -0.09
CA ALA A 194 20.33 -16.06 1.21
C ALA A 194 21.55 -17.00 1.13
N ILE A 195 22.72 -16.53 1.56
CA ILE A 195 23.89 -17.36 1.83
C ILE A 195 23.98 -17.57 3.33
N TYR A 196 23.77 -18.81 3.77
CA TYR A 196 24.06 -19.22 5.14
C TYR A 196 25.51 -19.69 5.26
N ILE A 197 26.24 -19.13 6.22
CA ILE A 197 27.63 -19.47 6.53
C ILE A 197 27.62 -20.40 7.75
N GLY A 198 27.71 -21.71 7.49
CA GLY A 198 27.80 -22.73 8.53
C GLY A 198 29.23 -22.97 9.03
N ASN A 199 29.41 -24.01 9.84
CA ASN A 199 30.70 -24.32 10.49
C ASN A 199 31.85 -24.60 9.50
N SER A 200 31.56 -25.10 8.30
CA SER A 200 32.59 -25.42 7.30
C SER A 200 32.15 -25.26 5.85
N ARG A 201 30.91 -24.81 5.61
CA ARG A 201 30.30 -24.73 4.28
C ARG A 201 29.46 -23.47 4.13
N ARG A 202 29.33 -23.00 2.88
CA ARG A 202 28.40 -21.94 2.51
C ARG A 202 27.26 -22.55 1.72
N TYR A 203 26.03 -22.25 2.12
CA TYR A 203 24.83 -22.76 1.47
C TYR A 203 24.11 -21.61 0.80
N LYS A 204 23.96 -21.70 -0.52
CA LYS A 204 23.23 -20.72 -1.34
C LYS A 204 21.79 -21.17 -1.48
N LEU A 205 20.85 -20.38 -0.97
CA LEU A 205 19.42 -20.66 -0.97
C LEU A 205 18.71 -19.50 -1.65
N SER A 206 17.92 -19.78 -2.67
CA SER A 206 17.22 -18.73 -3.41
C SER A 206 15.73 -19.00 -3.47
N ASP A 207 14.99 -17.91 -3.68
CA ASP A 207 13.58 -17.95 -4.00
C ASP A 207 13.27 -16.96 -5.13
N ASP A 208 12.33 -17.35 -6.00
CA ASP A 208 11.93 -16.58 -7.17
C ASP A 208 11.00 -15.44 -6.76
N ILE A 209 11.16 -14.27 -7.39
CA ILE A 209 10.33 -13.09 -7.15
C ILE A 209 9.55 -12.78 -8.42
N ASP A 210 8.25 -12.65 -8.24
CA ASP A 210 7.34 -12.08 -9.21
C ASP A 210 6.62 -10.84 -8.66
N SER A 211 5.71 -10.26 -9.46
CA SER A 211 4.92 -9.10 -9.08
C SER A 211 3.94 -9.38 -7.92
N PHE A 212 3.62 -10.65 -7.64
CA PHE A 212 2.67 -11.06 -6.60
C PHE A 212 3.35 -11.50 -5.29
N SER A 213 4.67 -11.64 -5.32
CA SER A 213 5.46 -12.12 -4.20
C SER A 213 5.32 -11.20 -2.99
N LYS A 214 4.87 -11.78 -1.88
CA LYS A 214 4.80 -11.08 -0.60
C LYS A 214 6.11 -11.26 0.15
N ASN A 215 6.56 -10.18 0.80
CA ASN A 215 7.80 -10.19 1.56
C ASN A 215 7.83 -11.32 2.59
N ASP A 216 6.68 -11.57 3.23
CA ASP A 216 6.53 -12.57 4.29
C ASP A 216 6.60 -14.01 3.77
N ASP A 217 6.09 -14.25 2.56
CA ASP A 217 6.08 -15.59 1.95
C ASP A 217 7.51 -15.98 1.54
N VAL A 218 8.21 -15.08 0.83
CA VAL A 218 9.62 -15.28 0.44
C VAL A 218 10.52 -15.44 1.66
N PHE A 219 10.32 -14.62 2.71
CA PHE A 219 11.07 -14.75 3.94
C PHE A 219 10.84 -16.12 4.59
N ARG A 220 9.58 -16.60 4.70
CA ARG A 220 9.29 -17.91 5.32
C ARG A 220 9.94 -19.06 4.57
N GLU A 221 9.90 -19.01 3.24
CA GLU A 221 10.55 -19.99 2.39
C GLU A 221 12.06 -20.04 2.66
N LEU A 222 12.75 -18.88 2.56
CA LEU A 222 14.19 -18.78 2.80
C LEU A 222 14.56 -19.17 4.24
N PHE A 223 13.80 -18.70 5.22
CA PHE A 223 14.04 -18.99 6.63
C PHE A 223 13.90 -20.48 6.94
N SER A 224 12.89 -21.15 6.38
CA SER A 224 12.70 -22.60 6.51
C SER A 224 13.90 -23.38 5.96
N LYS A 225 14.39 -23.00 4.77
CA LYS A 225 15.57 -23.61 4.14
C LYS A 225 16.83 -23.40 5.00
N VAL A 226 17.06 -22.19 5.52
CA VAL A 226 18.18 -21.91 6.42
C VAL A 226 18.10 -22.74 7.70
N LYS A 227 16.91 -22.78 8.35
CA LYS A 227 16.71 -23.52 9.59
C LYS A 227 16.95 -25.01 9.44
N THR A 228 16.46 -25.59 8.34
CA THR A 228 16.70 -27.00 8.02
C THR A 228 18.19 -27.31 7.94
N ILE A 229 18.99 -26.41 7.35
CA ILE A 229 20.45 -26.61 7.26
C ILE A 229 21.13 -26.47 8.62
N GLN A 230 20.72 -25.49 9.44
CA GLN A 230 21.23 -25.34 10.81
C GLN A 230 21.03 -26.61 11.62
N GLU A 231 19.81 -27.17 11.61
CA GLU A 231 19.47 -28.39 12.34
C GLU A 231 20.26 -29.61 11.85
N LEU A 232 20.50 -29.71 10.54
CA LEU A 232 21.32 -30.79 9.96
C LEU A 232 22.79 -30.68 10.35
N GLU A 233 23.35 -29.47 10.44
CA GLU A 233 24.73 -29.28 10.92
C GLU A 233 24.86 -29.55 12.42
N GLU A 234 23.87 -29.14 13.22
CA GLU A 234 23.83 -29.42 14.66
C GLU A 234 23.72 -30.91 14.95
N ALA A 235 22.91 -31.65 14.19
CA ALA A 235 22.75 -33.10 14.33
C ALA A 235 23.98 -33.90 13.86
N ALA A 236 24.83 -33.31 13.02
CA ALA A 236 26.05 -33.93 12.51
C ALA A 236 27.29 -33.70 13.41
N CYS A 237 27.19 -32.83 14.43
CA CYS A 237 28.24 -32.56 15.42
C CYS A 237 28.06 -33.41 16.69
#